data_AF-A0A935ZDV1-F1
#
_entry.id   AF-A0A935ZDV1-F1
#
_cell.length_a   1.000
_cell.length_b   1.000
_cell.length_c   1.000
_cell.angle_alpha   90.00
_cell.angle_beta   90.00
_cell.angle_gamma   90.00
#
_symmetry.space_group_name_H-M   'P 1'
#
loop_
_entity.id
_entity.type
_entity.pdbx_description
1 polymer ?
#
loop_
_entity_poly.entity_id
_entity_poly.type
_entity_poly.pdbx_seq_one_letter_code
_entity_poly.pdbx_strand_id
1 'polypeptide(L)'
;MTRHALVASVLLSSGCYVGLDAGKASGGDGADDAADSGGSDGGVPASCEGGIHPGSAPLRRLTRFEYNNTVRDLLGDDTLPANAFPSEESGNGFGNDAAAQSVSSLLAEQYATVAEGVATRVIESPDRLAALAPCTTAIGEGSDAASESTCVRDLVASLLPRAWRRPVAADEIDELVALYQGVRGDATFPVGVAAVVEAVLQSPDFLYRVERGELDDDGNLRPTGHEMATRLSYLFWGTMPDEALFAAAEQGELSNPEGVLAHAERLLDDERSRPMVRFFFDNLLPLQGLSQLERDPVRYPAYTPQLGASMREEAHQLLAYEIFEGPGTWTDALTAPYTFVDATLAAFYGIEGVTGDAFQKVEQDGTQRLGLLTQAGMVAGTIHSNETNPVVRGSFIVQKLMCKAIPLPTGDVLDQVKPPDPYSGDTARDRFGKHSQDPVCAGCHRFMDPVGLALENYDAIGQWRDRENDVVIDARGELPGIEGTFDGPIELARAIAGAEATQTCFAHQWASFAYGRTLDDDDACTESHLADAFVASGSDIRQLLLDLTQTDAFLYLPRASEEDP
;
A
#
# COMPACT_ATOMS: atom_id res chain seq x y z
N MET A 1 33.92 -16.64 -26.30
CA MET A 1 34.93 -15.62 -25.93
C MET A 1 35.08 -14.63 -27.07
N THR A 2 34.36 -13.51 -27.04
CA THR A 2 34.79 -12.17 -27.50
C THR A 2 33.61 -11.20 -27.35
N ARG A 3 33.67 -10.36 -26.32
CA ARG A 3 32.87 -9.12 -26.19
C ARG A 3 33.38 -8.12 -27.23
N HIS A 4 32.51 -7.38 -27.91
CA HIS A 4 32.81 -6.03 -28.39
C HIS A 4 31.55 -5.15 -28.28
N ALA A 5 31.70 -4.09 -27.49
CA ALA A 5 30.76 -3.00 -27.30
C ALA A 5 30.89 -1.98 -28.44
N LEU A 6 29.82 -1.23 -28.71
CA LEU A 6 29.90 0.01 -29.45
C LEU A 6 29.00 1.07 -28.79
N VAL A 7 29.68 2.06 -28.20
CA VAL A 7 29.16 3.29 -27.60
C VAL A 7 29.19 4.37 -28.68
N ALA A 8 28.12 5.15 -28.82
CA ALA A 8 28.07 6.34 -29.66
C ALA A 8 28.09 7.62 -28.79
N SER A 9 28.93 8.56 -29.20
CA SER A 9 29.47 9.67 -28.42
C SER A 9 28.63 10.95 -28.46
N VAL A 10 28.59 11.63 -27.32
CA VAL A 10 28.19 13.02 -27.09
C VAL A 10 29.27 13.98 -27.61
N LEU A 11 28.88 15.08 -28.27
CA LEU A 11 29.74 16.21 -28.60
C LEU A 11 29.38 17.43 -27.72
N LEU A 12 30.33 17.84 -26.88
CA LEU A 12 30.37 19.12 -26.18
C LEU A 12 31.02 20.19 -27.06
N SER A 13 30.48 21.41 -27.00
CA SER A 13 31.21 22.64 -27.33
C SER A 13 31.30 23.55 -26.10
N SER A 14 32.53 23.85 -25.73
CA SER A 14 32.97 24.65 -24.59
C SER A 14 33.09 26.14 -24.93
N GLY A 15 32.69 27.00 -23.99
CA GLY A 15 33.03 28.43 -23.96
C GLY A 15 33.43 28.84 -22.54
N CYS A 16 34.59 29.46 -22.40
CA CYS A 16 35.33 29.68 -21.15
C CYS A 16 35.13 31.08 -20.53
N TYR A 17 35.04 31.10 -19.19
CA TYR A 17 35.84 31.88 -18.22
C TYR A 17 35.47 33.32 -17.72
N VAL A 18 35.45 33.40 -16.37
CA VAL A 18 35.75 34.45 -15.34
C VAL A 18 34.78 35.59 -15.01
N GLY A 19 34.47 35.71 -13.71
CA GLY A 19 34.27 37.00 -13.03
C GLY A 19 33.61 36.90 -11.66
N LEU A 20 34.41 36.90 -10.58
CA LEU A 20 33.95 37.13 -9.20
C LEU A 20 33.50 38.60 -9.04
N ASP A 21 32.38 38.84 -8.36
CA ASP A 21 32.28 40.03 -7.50
C ASP A 21 31.24 39.87 -6.38
N ALA A 22 31.62 40.38 -5.21
CA ALA A 22 30.84 40.38 -3.98
C ALA A 22 29.86 41.55 -3.98
N GLY A 23 28.57 41.28 -3.73
CA GLY A 23 27.52 42.30 -3.63
C GLY A 23 26.64 42.08 -2.41
N LYS A 24 26.79 42.95 -1.41
CA LYS A 24 25.95 43.10 -0.22
C LYS A 24 24.45 43.11 -0.58
N ALA A 25 23.64 42.29 0.11
CA ALA A 25 22.21 42.52 0.24
C ALA A 25 21.94 43.32 1.53
N SER A 26 21.52 44.57 1.35
CA SER A 26 21.00 45.44 2.40
C SER A 26 19.58 45.02 2.79
N GLY A 27 19.31 45.04 4.09
CA GLY A 27 17.97 44.85 4.64
C GLY A 27 16.98 45.91 4.15
N GLY A 28 15.73 45.48 4.07
CA GLY A 28 14.55 46.32 3.95
C GLY A 28 13.41 45.61 4.66
N ASP A 29 13.02 46.17 5.80
CA ASP A 29 11.85 45.77 6.58
C ASP A 29 10.58 45.80 5.73
N GLY A 30 9.79 44.74 5.84
CA GLY A 30 8.43 44.64 5.34
C GLY A 30 7.66 43.72 6.28
N ALA A 31 6.98 44.33 7.25
CA ALA A 31 6.00 43.70 8.10
C ALA A 31 4.70 43.41 7.33
N ASP A 32 3.96 42.41 7.84
CA ASP A 32 2.55 42.10 7.56
C ASP A 32 2.30 41.50 6.16
N ASP A 33 1.73 40.32 5.94
CA ASP A 33 0.74 39.55 6.68
C ASP A 33 1.06 38.04 6.62
N ALA A 34 1.17 37.39 7.78
CA ALA A 34 1.11 35.94 7.85
C ALA A 34 -0.32 35.51 7.51
N ALA A 35 -0.51 34.92 6.33
CA ALA A 35 -1.72 34.21 5.99
C ALA A 35 -1.91 33.08 6.99
N ASP A 36 -2.89 33.28 7.86
CA ASP A 36 -3.53 32.30 8.70
C ASP A 36 -4.00 31.14 7.81
N SER A 37 -3.17 30.09 7.70
CA SER A 37 -3.65 28.79 7.22
C SER A 37 -4.46 28.18 8.36
N GLY A 38 -5.67 28.73 8.54
CA GLY A 38 -6.67 28.18 9.42
C GLY A 38 -6.87 26.70 9.07
N GLY A 39 -6.86 25.86 10.09
CA GLY A 39 -7.29 24.48 9.94
C GLY A 39 -8.66 24.46 9.28
N SER A 40 -8.76 23.75 8.16
CA SER A 40 -10.06 23.33 7.67
C SER A 40 -10.61 22.36 8.70
N ASP A 41 -11.54 22.85 9.52
CA ASP A 41 -12.65 21.98 9.90
C ASP A 41 -13.21 21.48 8.57
N GLY A 42 -13.00 20.19 8.28
CA GLY A 42 -13.53 19.48 7.12
C GLY A 42 -15.05 19.47 7.18
N GLY A 43 -15.65 20.61 6.90
CA GLY A 43 -17.08 20.77 6.84
C GLY A 43 -17.59 19.95 5.68
N VAL A 44 -18.36 18.91 5.99
CA VAL A 44 -19.18 18.19 5.02
C VAL A 44 -19.88 19.22 4.12
N PRO A 45 -19.77 19.12 2.78
CA PRO A 45 -20.50 20.00 1.88
C PRO A 45 -21.97 20.07 2.28
N ALA A 46 -22.56 21.27 2.23
CA ALA A 46 -23.88 21.54 2.80
C ALA A 46 -25.04 20.68 2.22
N SER A 47 -24.81 19.90 1.17
CA SER A 47 -25.50 18.62 0.97
C SER A 47 -24.72 17.70 0.02
N CYS A 48 -24.39 16.49 0.45
CA CYS A 48 -24.05 15.36 -0.42
C CYS A 48 -25.28 14.76 -1.13
N GLU A 49 -26.43 15.46 -1.09
CA GLU A 49 -27.68 15.00 -1.67
C GLU A 49 -27.82 15.46 -3.13
N GLY A 50 -28.08 14.51 -4.02
CA GLY A 50 -28.60 14.77 -5.38
C GLY A 50 -27.56 15.04 -6.47
N GLY A 51 -26.27 14.82 -6.21
CA GLY A 51 -25.17 14.92 -7.19
C GLY A 51 -24.24 13.71 -7.16
N ILE A 52 -23.45 13.53 -8.23
CA ILE A 52 -22.38 12.53 -8.33
C ILE A 52 -21.05 13.20 -8.02
N HIS A 53 -20.32 12.66 -7.06
CA HIS A 53 -19.07 13.23 -6.53
C HIS A 53 -17.91 12.24 -6.65
N PRO A 54 -17.33 12.05 -7.87
CA PRO A 54 -16.33 11.01 -8.11
C PRO A 54 -14.94 11.35 -7.55
N GLY A 55 -14.72 12.59 -7.09
CA GLY A 55 -13.39 13.10 -6.79
C GLY A 55 -12.45 13.04 -8.00
N SER A 56 -11.14 13.08 -7.76
CA SER A 56 -10.13 12.98 -8.82
C SER A 56 -9.92 11.54 -9.31
N ALA A 57 -9.52 11.38 -10.57
CA ALA A 57 -9.17 10.09 -11.17
C ALA A 57 -7.79 10.16 -11.86
N PRO A 58 -6.69 10.19 -11.07
CA PRO A 58 -5.35 10.31 -11.63
C PRO A 58 -4.91 9.02 -12.34
N LEU A 59 -3.99 9.14 -13.29
CA LEU A 59 -3.41 8.00 -14.00
C LEU A 59 -2.54 7.16 -13.04
N ARG A 60 -3.00 5.95 -12.71
CA ARG A 60 -2.33 5.06 -11.75
C ARG A 60 -1.33 4.14 -12.42
N ARG A 61 -0.10 4.12 -11.93
CA ARG A 61 0.95 3.17 -12.35
C ARG A 61 0.82 1.89 -11.52
N LEU A 62 1.09 0.74 -12.14
CA LEU A 62 1.20 -0.50 -11.39
C LEU A 62 2.34 -0.39 -10.37
N THR A 63 2.03 -0.68 -9.11
CA THR A 63 3.04 -0.93 -8.07
C THR A 63 3.86 -2.17 -8.42
N ARG A 64 5.00 -2.37 -7.76
CA ARG A 64 5.80 -3.59 -7.88
C ARG A 64 5.00 -4.84 -7.55
N PHE A 65 4.15 -4.76 -6.53
CA PHE A 65 3.25 -5.85 -6.14
C PHE A 65 2.31 -6.21 -7.29
N GLU A 66 1.61 -5.21 -7.84
CA GLU A 66 0.68 -5.38 -8.95
C GLU A 66 1.37 -5.82 -10.24
N TYR A 67 2.56 -5.29 -10.56
CA TYR A 67 3.36 -5.69 -11.71
C TYR A 67 3.76 -7.17 -11.60
N ASN A 68 4.29 -7.58 -10.45
CA ASN A 68 4.70 -8.97 -10.21
C ASN A 68 3.52 -9.94 -10.36
N ASN A 69 2.37 -9.62 -9.76
CA ASN A 69 1.18 -10.47 -9.87
C ASN A 69 0.65 -10.50 -11.31
N THR A 70 0.61 -9.35 -11.98
CA THR A 70 0.14 -9.27 -13.38
C THR A 70 1.05 -10.08 -14.29
N VAL A 71 2.38 -9.99 -14.15
CA VAL A 71 3.34 -10.79 -14.93
C VAL A 71 3.20 -12.28 -14.64
N ARG A 72 2.99 -12.67 -13.38
CA ARG A 72 2.73 -14.06 -13.01
C ARG A 72 1.46 -14.60 -13.69
N ASP A 73 0.36 -13.87 -13.63
CA ASP A 73 -0.93 -14.35 -14.14
C ASP A 73 -1.03 -14.26 -15.67
N LEU A 74 -0.32 -13.30 -16.28
CA LEU A 74 -0.26 -13.11 -17.72
C LEU A 74 0.71 -14.10 -18.39
N LEU A 75 1.91 -14.28 -17.81
CA LEU A 75 3.05 -14.94 -18.47
C LEU A 75 3.57 -16.19 -17.74
N GLY A 76 3.06 -16.50 -16.55
CA GLY A 76 3.52 -17.63 -15.73
C GLY A 76 4.93 -17.43 -15.14
N ASP A 77 5.39 -16.18 -15.01
CA ASP A 77 6.68 -15.84 -14.41
C ASP A 77 6.50 -15.38 -12.96
N ASP A 78 6.91 -16.24 -12.02
CA ASP A 78 6.80 -16.05 -10.58
C ASP A 78 8.09 -15.55 -9.91
N THR A 79 9.09 -15.10 -10.69
CA THR A 79 10.40 -14.65 -10.18
C THR A 79 10.38 -13.30 -9.46
N LEU A 80 9.22 -12.64 -9.37
CA LEU A 80 9.03 -11.31 -8.77
C LEU A 80 9.94 -10.23 -9.39
N PRO A 81 9.92 -10.06 -10.73
CA PRO A 81 10.91 -9.24 -11.43
C PRO A 81 10.89 -7.75 -11.04
N ALA A 82 9.75 -7.21 -10.60
CA ALA A 82 9.62 -5.82 -10.18
C ALA A 82 10.38 -5.49 -8.89
N ASN A 83 10.91 -6.49 -8.16
CA ASN A 83 11.78 -6.25 -7.00
C ASN A 83 13.07 -5.50 -7.39
N ALA A 84 13.42 -5.46 -8.68
CA ALA A 84 14.53 -4.67 -9.21
C ALA A 84 14.21 -3.17 -9.40
N PHE A 85 12.93 -2.78 -9.45
CA PHE A 85 12.55 -1.36 -9.54
C PHE A 85 12.99 -0.59 -8.30
N PRO A 86 13.11 0.75 -8.32
CA PRO A 86 13.16 1.56 -7.11
C PRO A 86 11.88 1.46 -6.27
N SER A 87 11.97 1.72 -4.97
CA SER A 87 10.80 1.63 -4.08
C SER A 87 9.86 2.78 -4.31
N GLU A 88 8.56 2.50 -4.21
CA GLU A 88 7.53 3.50 -4.34
C GLU A 88 7.61 4.52 -3.20
N GLU A 89 7.39 5.78 -3.55
CA GLU A 89 7.16 6.82 -2.57
C GLU A 89 5.77 6.65 -1.96
N SER A 90 5.70 6.66 -0.63
CA SER A 90 4.46 6.42 0.10
C SER A 90 3.76 7.74 0.44
N GLY A 91 3.24 8.44 -0.57
CA GLY A 91 2.50 9.70 -0.40
C GLY A 91 1.30 9.57 0.54
N ASN A 92 0.37 8.68 0.21
CA ASN A 92 -0.77 8.29 1.05
C ASN A 92 -0.43 7.22 2.13
N GLY A 93 0.85 6.82 2.26
CA GLY A 93 1.29 5.76 3.16
C GLY A 93 1.28 4.33 2.61
N PHE A 94 0.83 4.08 1.38
CA PHE A 94 0.72 2.72 0.81
C PHE A 94 1.61 2.45 -0.41
N GLY A 95 2.33 3.46 -0.90
CA GLY A 95 3.16 3.36 -2.10
C GLY A 95 2.36 3.26 -3.41
N ASN A 96 1.04 3.45 -3.36
CA ASN A 96 0.16 3.39 -4.52
C ASN A 96 -0.50 4.73 -4.89
N ASP A 97 -0.07 5.83 -4.26
CA ASP A 97 -0.54 7.19 -4.55
C ASP A 97 -0.04 7.66 -5.92
N ALA A 98 -0.96 7.85 -6.86
CA ALA A 98 -0.65 8.27 -8.22
C ALA A 98 0.18 9.56 -8.28
N ALA A 99 -0.07 10.53 -7.38
CA ALA A 99 0.64 11.80 -7.37
C ALA A 99 2.12 11.66 -6.95
N ALA A 100 2.45 10.63 -6.17
CA ALA A 100 3.80 10.32 -5.72
C ALA A 100 4.56 9.36 -6.65
N GLN A 101 3.90 8.79 -7.66
CA GLN A 101 4.47 7.73 -8.50
C GLN A 101 5.11 8.22 -9.81
N SER A 102 5.89 9.31 -9.73
CA SER A 102 6.63 9.82 -10.90
C SER A 102 7.64 8.80 -11.47
N VAL A 103 7.88 8.85 -12.78
CA VAL A 103 8.84 7.96 -13.45
C VAL A 103 10.21 8.61 -13.51
N SER A 104 11.12 8.15 -12.65
CA SER A 104 12.53 8.54 -12.71
C SER A 104 13.25 7.87 -13.89
N SER A 105 14.38 8.45 -14.33
CA SER A 105 15.24 7.84 -15.36
C SER A 105 15.67 6.42 -14.97
N LEU A 106 15.97 6.19 -13.68
CA LEU A 106 16.33 4.88 -13.17
C LEU A 106 15.17 3.89 -13.30
N LEU A 107 13.93 4.30 -12.98
CA LEU A 107 12.77 3.43 -13.13
C LEU A 107 12.51 3.08 -14.61
N ALA A 108 12.65 4.06 -15.51
CA ALA A 108 12.52 3.82 -16.95
C ALA A 108 13.55 2.81 -17.49
N GLU A 109 14.81 2.92 -17.07
CA GLU A 109 15.86 1.95 -17.42
C GLU A 109 15.58 0.55 -16.87
N GLN A 110 15.03 0.48 -15.64
CA GLN A 110 14.68 -0.80 -15.04
C GLN A 110 13.48 -1.47 -15.73
N TYR A 111 12.50 -0.71 -16.26
CA TYR A 111 11.41 -1.30 -17.05
C TYR A 111 11.94 -2.06 -18.27
N ALA A 112 12.88 -1.48 -19.01
CA ALA A 112 13.49 -2.15 -20.16
C ALA A 112 14.24 -3.42 -19.73
N THR A 113 15.09 -3.32 -18.70
CA THR A 113 15.87 -4.45 -18.19
C THR A 113 14.99 -5.59 -17.68
N VAL A 114 13.93 -5.26 -16.96
CA VAL A 114 12.97 -6.24 -16.43
C VAL A 114 12.16 -6.87 -17.55
N ALA A 115 11.65 -6.08 -18.51
CA ALA A 115 10.88 -6.60 -19.63
C ALA A 115 11.70 -7.57 -20.50
N GLU A 116 12.96 -7.26 -20.80
CA GLU A 116 13.90 -8.15 -21.49
C GLU A 116 14.10 -9.47 -20.71
N GLY A 117 14.30 -9.37 -19.39
CA GLY A 117 14.48 -10.53 -18.52
C GLY A 117 13.25 -11.44 -18.46
N VAL A 118 12.05 -10.86 -18.34
CA VAL A 118 10.79 -11.60 -18.37
C VAL A 118 10.58 -12.26 -19.73
N ALA A 119 10.75 -11.51 -20.82
CA ALA A 119 10.61 -12.02 -22.19
C ALA A 119 11.56 -13.21 -22.46
N THR A 120 12.80 -13.12 -21.98
CA THR A 120 13.78 -14.23 -22.05
C THR A 120 13.28 -15.47 -21.32
N ARG A 121 12.81 -15.34 -20.07
CA ARG A 121 12.31 -16.49 -19.29
C ARG A 121 11.05 -17.12 -19.86
N VAL A 122 10.21 -16.33 -20.54
CA VAL A 122 9.04 -16.84 -21.27
C VAL A 122 9.50 -17.76 -22.40
N ILE A 123 10.46 -17.33 -23.21
CA ILE A 123 10.87 -18.09 -24.40
C ILE A 123 11.80 -19.27 -24.10
N GLU A 124 12.49 -19.25 -22.94
CA GLU A 124 13.28 -20.39 -22.44
C GLU A 124 12.41 -21.55 -21.93
N SER A 125 11.11 -21.33 -21.73
CA SER A 125 10.16 -22.35 -21.29
C SER A 125 9.14 -22.65 -22.40
N PRO A 126 9.26 -23.80 -23.09
CA PRO A 126 8.27 -24.23 -24.08
C PRO A 126 6.85 -24.29 -23.51
N ASP A 127 6.70 -24.65 -22.24
CA ASP A 127 5.40 -24.72 -21.56
C ASP A 127 4.79 -23.33 -21.36
N ARG A 128 5.59 -22.33 -20.96
CA ARG A 128 5.10 -20.94 -20.85
C ARG A 128 4.72 -20.39 -22.22
N LEU A 129 5.57 -20.62 -23.22
CA LEU A 129 5.29 -20.17 -24.58
C LEU A 129 4.02 -20.82 -25.16
N ALA A 130 3.80 -22.11 -24.91
CA ALA A 130 2.59 -22.82 -25.29
C ALA A 130 1.34 -22.35 -24.53
N ALA A 131 1.49 -21.97 -23.26
CA ALA A 131 0.41 -21.41 -22.45
C ALA A 131 -0.05 -20.02 -22.96
N LEU A 132 0.87 -19.22 -23.51
CA LEU A 132 0.53 -17.94 -24.15
C LEU A 132 -0.22 -18.13 -25.46
N ALA A 133 0.28 -19.04 -26.29
CA ALA A 133 -0.37 -19.38 -27.55
C ALA A 133 -0.09 -20.85 -27.92
N PRO A 134 -1.10 -21.73 -27.89
CA PRO A 134 -0.93 -23.14 -28.19
C PRO A 134 -0.35 -23.43 -29.59
N CYS A 135 -0.55 -22.52 -30.55
CA CYS A 135 0.01 -22.62 -31.91
C CYS A 135 1.54 -22.70 -31.92
N THR A 136 2.21 -22.18 -30.88
CA THR A 136 3.68 -22.19 -30.78
C THR A 136 4.25 -23.60 -30.75
N THR A 137 3.48 -24.57 -30.26
CA THR A 137 3.86 -26.00 -30.26
C THR A 137 3.96 -26.59 -31.67
N ALA A 138 3.30 -25.98 -32.65
CA ALA A 138 3.35 -26.37 -34.06
C ALA A 138 4.45 -25.63 -34.84
N ILE A 139 5.12 -24.65 -34.23
CA ILE A 139 6.23 -23.92 -34.82
C ILE A 139 7.54 -24.60 -34.45
N GLY A 140 8.31 -25.02 -35.47
CA GLY A 140 9.57 -25.72 -35.29
C GLY A 140 10.59 -25.35 -36.35
N GLU A 141 11.70 -26.07 -36.36
CA GLU A 141 12.76 -25.87 -37.34
C GLU A 141 12.23 -26.17 -38.76
N GLY A 142 12.19 -25.14 -39.61
CA GLY A 142 11.69 -25.25 -40.99
C GLY A 142 10.22 -24.86 -41.19
N SER A 143 9.51 -24.38 -40.17
CA SER A 143 8.19 -23.73 -40.35
C SER A 143 8.29 -22.58 -41.36
N ASP A 144 7.29 -22.44 -42.23
CA ASP A 144 7.26 -21.34 -43.19
C ASP A 144 6.84 -20.02 -42.53
N ALA A 145 7.21 -18.91 -43.18
CA ALA A 145 6.94 -17.57 -42.67
C ALA A 145 5.45 -17.26 -42.52
N ALA A 146 4.57 -17.91 -43.30
CA ALA A 146 3.13 -17.72 -43.22
C ALA A 146 2.55 -18.37 -41.97
N SER A 147 3.01 -19.57 -41.64
CA SER A 147 2.63 -20.31 -40.43
C SER A 147 3.12 -19.59 -39.17
N GLU A 148 4.37 -19.12 -39.17
CA GLU A 148 4.89 -18.29 -38.08
C GLU A 148 4.07 -17.01 -37.91
N SER A 149 3.82 -16.27 -39.00
CA SER A 149 3.07 -15.01 -38.93
C SER A 149 1.62 -15.20 -38.48
N THR A 150 0.99 -16.33 -38.81
CA THR A 150 -0.36 -16.68 -38.33
C THR A 150 -0.32 -16.94 -36.83
N CYS A 151 0.63 -17.75 -36.36
CA CYS A 151 0.75 -18.06 -34.94
C CYS A 151 1.08 -16.82 -34.10
N VAL A 152 1.95 -15.92 -34.58
CA VAL A 152 2.24 -14.67 -33.86
C VAL A 152 1.02 -13.76 -33.79
N ARG A 153 0.23 -13.67 -34.87
CA ARG A 153 -1.01 -12.90 -34.83
C ARG A 153 -1.98 -13.46 -33.79
N ASP A 154 -2.15 -14.78 -33.74
CA ASP A 154 -3.00 -15.43 -32.75
C ASP A 154 -2.48 -15.20 -31.31
N LEU A 155 -1.16 -15.26 -31.12
CA LEU A 155 -0.51 -14.95 -29.84
C LEU A 155 -0.74 -13.50 -29.42
N VAL A 156 -0.55 -12.54 -30.31
CA VAL A 156 -0.76 -11.11 -30.01
C VAL A 156 -2.23 -10.85 -29.70
N ALA A 157 -3.14 -11.45 -30.47
CA ALA A 157 -4.58 -11.30 -30.27
C ALA A 157 -5.08 -11.92 -28.95
N SER A 158 -4.43 -12.97 -28.43
CA SER A 158 -4.74 -13.54 -27.11
C SER A 158 -4.07 -12.77 -25.97
N LEU A 159 -2.85 -12.26 -26.19
CA LEU A 159 -2.03 -11.63 -25.16
C LEU A 159 -2.50 -10.21 -24.85
N LEU A 160 -2.75 -9.38 -25.88
CA LEU A 160 -2.99 -7.95 -25.66
C LEU A 160 -4.24 -7.63 -24.86
N PRO A 161 -5.42 -8.24 -25.10
CA PRO A 161 -6.61 -7.91 -24.33
C PRO A 161 -6.43 -8.15 -22.82
N ARG A 162 -5.63 -9.16 -22.47
CA ARG A 162 -5.28 -9.53 -21.10
C ARG A 162 -4.23 -8.58 -20.52
N ALA A 163 -3.16 -8.29 -21.27
CA ALA A 163 -2.06 -7.44 -20.85
C ALA A 163 -2.47 -5.97 -20.66
N TRP A 164 -3.26 -5.46 -21.58
CA TRP A 164 -3.74 -4.06 -21.60
C TRP A 164 -5.14 -3.91 -21.00
N ARG A 165 -5.76 -5.03 -20.63
CA ARG A 165 -7.03 -5.12 -19.88
C ARG A 165 -8.19 -4.42 -20.59
N ARG A 166 -8.18 -4.42 -21.93
CA ARG A 166 -9.20 -3.79 -22.78
C ARG A 166 -9.29 -4.48 -24.14
N PRO A 167 -10.39 -4.26 -24.90
CA PRO A 167 -10.41 -4.60 -26.31
C PRO A 167 -9.29 -3.85 -27.04
N VAL A 168 -8.65 -4.56 -27.98
CA VAL A 168 -7.57 -4.00 -28.80
C VAL A 168 -7.99 -3.96 -30.26
N ALA A 169 -7.57 -2.91 -30.95
CA ALA A 169 -7.86 -2.72 -32.36
C ALA A 169 -6.93 -3.56 -33.24
N ALA A 170 -7.37 -3.83 -34.47
CA ALA A 170 -6.63 -4.69 -35.39
C ALA A 170 -5.28 -4.10 -35.81
N ASP A 171 -5.17 -2.78 -35.87
CA ASP A 171 -3.94 -2.05 -36.14
C ASP A 171 -2.93 -2.18 -34.99
N GLU A 172 -3.37 -2.17 -33.73
CA GLU A 172 -2.50 -2.44 -32.57
C GLU A 172 -1.89 -3.85 -32.64
N ILE A 173 -2.67 -4.84 -33.08
CA ILE A 173 -2.18 -6.20 -33.34
C ILE A 173 -1.18 -6.19 -34.50
N ASP A 174 -1.51 -5.49 -35.60
CA ASP A 174 -0.67 -5.41 -36.79
C ASP A 174 0.70 -4.77 -36.49
N GLU A 175 0.74 -3.76 -35.62
CA GLU A 175 1.98 -3.10 -35.19
C GLU A 175 2.93 -4.06 -34.46
N LEU A 176 2.42 -4.88 -33.53
CA LEU A 176 3.25 -5.86 -32.84
C LEU A 176 3.64 -7.05 -33.72
N VAL A 177 2.78 -7.45 -34.66
CA VAL A 177 3.15 -8.43 -35.70
C VAL A 177 4.26 -7.87 -36.59
N ALA A 178 4.23 -6.58 -36.94
CA ALA A 178 5.28 -5.93 -37.71
C ALA A 178 6.59 -5.83 -36.90
N LEU A 179 6.53 -5.55 -35.60
CA LEU A 179 7.68 -5.61 -34.70
C LEU A 179 8.29 -7.01 -34.68
N TYR A 180 7.46 -8.05 -34.51
CA TYR A 180 7.91 -9.43 -34.60
C TYR A 180 8.64 -9.68 -35.92
N GLN A 181 8.06 -9.31 -37.06
CA GLN A 181 8.65 -9.55 -38.38
C GLN A 181 10.00 -8.84 -38.53
N GLY A 182 10.13 -7.62 -38.01
CA GLY A 182 11.37 -6.85 -38.02
C GLY A 182 12.49 -7.52 -37.23
N VAL A 183 12.19 -8.04 -36.03
CA VAL A 183 13.18 -8.73 -35.19
C VAL A 183 13.45 -10.15 -35.67
N ARG A 184 12.40 -10.87 -36.10
CA ARG A 184 12.48 -12.27 -36.54
C ARG A 184 13.49 -12.48 -37.66
N GLY A 185 13.67 -11.50 -38.56
CA GLY A 185 14.60 -11.48 -39.70
C GLY A 185 15.62 -12.63 -39.72
N ASP A 186 16.81 -12.39 -39.17
CA ASP A 186 17.86 -13.42 -39.02
C ASP A 186 17.82 -14.14 -37.65
N ALA A 187 16.89 -13.78 -36.77
CA ALA A 187 16.72 -14.36 -35.44
C ALA A 187 15.85 -15.63 -35.48
N THR A 188 15.57 -16.23 -34.32
CA THR A 188 14.65 -17.38 -34.22
C THR A 188 13.22 -16.91 -33.92
N PHE A 189 12.22 -17.77 -34.18
CA PHE A 189 10.82 -17.49 -33.80
C PHE A 189 10.68 -17.07 -32.32
N PRO A 190 11.26 -17.79 -31.33
CA PRO A 190 11.17 -17.37 -29.94
C PRO A 190 11.79 -15.99 -29.68
N VAL A 191 12.91 -15.64 -30.33
CA VAL A 191 13.51 -14.30 -30.17
C VAL A 191 12.58 -13.20 -30.70
N GLY A 192 11.90 -13.43 -31.82
CA GLY A 192 10.87 -12.50 -32.30
C GLY A 192 9.71 -12.35 -31.31
N VAL A 193 9.26 -13.45 -30.70
CA VAL A 193 8.21 -13.40 -29.66
C VAL A 193 8.68 -12.66 -28.42
N ALA A 194 9.94 -12.83 -27.99
CA ALA A 194 10.50 -12.09 -26.86
C ALA A 194 10.42 -10.58 -27.09
N ALA A 195 10.74 -10.09 -28.29
CA ALA A 195 10.60 -8.66 -28.60
C ALA A 195 9.16 -8.14 -28.51
N VAL A 196 8.18 -8.97 -28.88
CA VAL A 196 6.75 -8.63 -28.69
C VAL A 196 6.41 -8.54 -27.21
N VAL A 197 6.77 -9.54 -26.41
CA VAL A 197 6.52 -9.54 -24.95
C VAL A 197 7.19 -8.34 -24.29
N GLU A 198 8.45 -8.06 -24.65
CA GLU A 198 9.19 -6.91 -24.14
C GLU A 198 8.50 -5.58 -24.46
N ALA A 199 7.98 -5.39 -25.68
CA ALA A 199 7.24 -4.19 -26.06
C ALA A 199 5.91 -4.08 -25.31
N VAL A 200 5.19 -5.19 -25.12
CA VAL A 200 3.93 -5.21 -24.36
C VAL A 200 4.15 -4.77 -22.92
N LEU A 201 5.19 -5.29 -22.25
CA LEU A 201 5.48 -4.99 -20.84
C LEU A 201 5.99 -3.56 -20.59
N GLN A 202 6.45 -2.87 -21.63
CA GLN A 202 6.89 -1.46 -21.57
C GLN A 202 5.81 -0.48 -22.03
N SER A 203 4.70 -0.97 -22.58
CA SER A 203 3.60 -0.12 -23.04
C SER A 203 2.95 0.63 -21.86
N PRO A 204 2.58 1.91 -22.03
CA PRO A 204 1.73 2.62 -21.07
C PRO A 204 0.43 1.87 -20.74
N ASP A 205 -0.19 1.20 -21.72
CA ASP A 205 -1.40 0.40 -21.49
C ASP A 205 -1.16 -0.81 -20.56
N PHE A 206 0.08 -1.29 -20.45
CA PHE A 206 0.46 -2.32 -19.47
C PHE A 206 0.86 -1.70 -18.13
N LEU A 207 1.72 -0.68 -18.15
CA LEU A 207 2.30 -0.07 -16.96
C LEU A 207 1.31 0.76 -16.14
N TYR A 208 0.21 1.20 -16.74
CA TYR A 208 -0.79 2.04 -16.12
C TYR A 208 -2.19 1.43 -16.21
N ARG A 209 -3.04 1.82 -15.26
CA ARG A 209 -4.48 1.62 -15.30
C ARG A 209 -5.10 2.85 -15.96
N VAL A 210 -5.21 2.79 -17.28
CA VAL A 210 -5.74 3.88 -18.10
C VAL A 210 -7.27 3.87 -18.04
N GLU A 211 -7.86 5.01 -17.69
CA GLU A 211 -9.32 5.18 -17.64
C GLU A 211 -9.72 6.35 -18.52
N ARG A 212 -10.37 6.04 -19.65
CA ARG A 212 -10.90 7.02 -20.62
C ARG A 212 -12.38 7.29 -20.35
N GLY A 213 -13.07 6.29 -19.85
CA GLY A 213 -14.49 6.34 -19.55
C GLY A 213 -15.41 6.34 -20.76
N GLU A 214 -16.69 6.25 -20.46
CA GLU A 214 -17.82 6.37 -21.38
C GLU A 214 -18.97 7.12 -20.70
N LEU A 215 -19.88 7.68 -21.50
CA LEU A 215 -21.06 8.35 -20.97
C LEU A 215 -22.19 7.34 -20.73
N ASP A 216 -22.83 7.40 -19.57
CA ASP A 216 -24.08 6.68 -19.31
C ASP A 216 -25.31 7.38 -19.95
N ASP A 217 -26.49 6.78 -19.78
CA ASP A 217 -27.76 7.30 -20.34
C ASP A 217 -28.16 8.68 -19.77
N ASP A 218 -27.69 9.00 -18.56
CA ASP A 218 -27.89 10.30 -17.90
C ASP A 218 -26.75 11.29 -18.22
N GLY A 219 -25.79 10.87 -19.05
CA GLY A 219 -24.66 11.63 -19.54
C GLY A 219 -23.46 11.65 -18.59
N ASN A 220 -23.47 10.96 -17.44
CA ASN A 220 -22.36 10.93 -16.49
C ASN A 220 -21.19 10.14 -17.05
N LEU A 221 -19.96 10.61 -16.78
CA LEU A 221 -18.76 9.89 -17.20
C LEU A 221 -18.48 8.78 -16.19
N ARG A 222 -18.37 7.55 -16.68
CA ARG A 222 -18.10 6.35 -15.88
C ARG A 222 -17.00 5.50 -16.50
N PRO A 223 -16.35 4.61 -15.74
CA PRO A 223 -15.47 3.62 -16.33
C PRO A 223 -16.22 2.75 -17.36
N THR A 224 -15.57 2.40 -18.47
CA THR A 224 -16.07 1.33 -19.35
C THR A 224 -16.14 0.00 -18.59
N GLY A 225 -16.87 -0.99 -19.11
CA GLY A 225 -16.93 -2.32 -18.48
C GLY A 225 -15.54 -2.93 -18.20
N HIS A 226 -14.57 -2.73 -19.10
CA HIS A 226 -13.20 -3.24 -18.93
C HIS A 226 -12.38 -2.44 -17.91
N GLU A 227 -12.59 -1.13 -17.85
CA GLU A 227 -11.98 -0.28 -16.82
C GLU A 227 -12.55 -0.63 -15.44
N MET A 228 -13.86 -0.87 -15.33
CA MET A 228 -14.50 -1.35 -14.10
C MET A 228 -14.00 -2.73 -13.68
N ALA A 229 -13.86 -3.67 -14.62
CA ALA A 229 -13.24 -4.97 -14.38
C ALA A 229 -11.82 -4.81 -13.79
N THR A 230 -11.04 -3.87 -14.34
CA THR A 230 -9.71 -3.54 -13.83
C THR A 230 -9.76 -2.90 -12.44
N ARG A 231 -10.70 -1.99 -12.16
CA ARG A 231 -10.87 -1.42 -10.81
C ARG A 231 -11.13 -2.52 -9.77
N LEU A 232 -12.05 -3.44 -10.08
CA LEU A 232 -12.40 -4.57 -9.22
C LEU A 232 -11.22 -5.54 -9.02
N SER A 233 -10.56 -5.98 -10.10
CA SER A 233 -9.50 -7.00 -10.00
C SER A 233 -8.27 -6.47 -9.25
N TYR A 234 -7.89 -5.21 -9.44
CA TYR A 234 -6.75 -4.62 -8.74
C TYR A 234 -7.08 -4.24 -7.29
N LEU A 235 -8.32 -3.88 -6.97
CA LEU A 235 -8.74 -3.68 -5.58
C LEU A 235 -8.66 -4.96 -4.76
N PHE A 236 -9.18 -6.07 -5.30
CA PHE A 236 -9.31 -7.31 -4.52
C PHE A 236 -8.14 -8.27 -4.68
N TRP A 237 -7.54 -8.39 -5.87
CA TRP A 237 -6.49 -9.38 -6.15
C TRP A 237 -5.15 -8.78 -6.53
N GLY A 238 -5.06 -7.46 -6.74
CA GLY A 238 -3.83 -6.77 -7.13
C GLY A 238 -3.22 -7.31 -8.43
N THR A 239 -4.06 -7.71 -9.39
CA THR A 239 -3.67 -8.31 -10.67
C THR A 239 -4.76 -8.09 -11.73
N MET A 240 -4.48 -8.49 -12.97
CA MET A 240 -5.40 -8.37 -14.11
C MET A 240 -6.75 -9.09 -13.88
N PRO A 241 -7.83 -8.67 -14.56
CA PRO A 241 -9.14 -9.35 -14.48
C PRO A 241 -9.06 -10.82 -14.88
N ASP A 242 -9.93 -11.65 -14.28
CA ASP A 242 -10.13 -13.02 -14.75
C ASP A 242 -11.09 -13.08 -15.93
N GLU A 243 -11.18 -14.25 -16.58
CA GLU A 243 -12.09 -14.49 -17.70
C GLU A 243 -13.55 -14.14 -17.37
N ALA A 244 -13.97 -14.37 -16.12
CA ALA A 244 -15.32 -14.02 -15.68
C ALA A 244 -15.55 -12.49 -15.66
N LEU A 245 -14.59 -11.69 -15.18
CA LEU A 245 -14.67 -10.23 -15.26
C LEU A 245 -14.59 -9.71 -16.69
N PHE A 246 -13.73 -10.28 -17.53
CA PHE A 246 -13.69 -9.89 -18.95
C PHE A 246 -15.03 -10.17 -19.65
N ALA A 247 -15.61 -11.36 -19.41
CA ALA A 247 -16.92 -11.70 -19.95
C ALA A 247 -18.04 -10.80 -19.40
N ALA A 248 -18.01 -10.43 -18.12
CA ALA A 248 -18.97 -9.51 -17.50
C ALA A 248 -18.86 -8.09 -18.07
N ALA A 249 -17.65 -7.64 -18.37
CA ALA A 249 -17.40 -6.37 -19.06
C ALA A 249 -18.04 -6.36 -20.46
N GLU A 250 -17.82 -7.42 -21.25
CA GLU A 250 -18.37 -7.54 -22.61
C GLU A 250 -19.90 -7.66 -22.62
N GLN A 251 -20.48 -8.27 -21.59
CA GLN A 251 -21.93 -8.45 -21.45
C GLN A 251 -22.64 -7.22 -20.85
N GLY A 252 -21.89 -6.19 -20.45
CA GLY A 252 -22.44 -4.99 -19.84
C GLY A 252 -22.91 -5.19 -18.39
N GLU A 253 -22.54 -6.30 -17.75
CA GLU A 253 -22.93 -6.58 -16.35
C GLU A 253 -22.28 -5.57 -15.39
N LEU A 254 -21.09 -5.09 -15.72
CA LEU A 254 -20.34 -4.10 -14.94
C LEU A 254 -20.77 -2.64 -15.19
N SER A 255 -21.88 -2.44 -15.91
CA SER A 255 -22.45 -1.12 -16.20
C SER A 255 -23.38 -0.58 -15.11
N ASN A 256 -23.65 -1.34 -14.05
CA ASN A 256 -24.53 -0.88 -12.99
C ASN A 256 -24.02 -1.35 -11.61
N PRO A 257 -24.42 -0.65 -10.53
CA PRO A 257 -23.92 -0.93 -9.19
C PRO A 257 -24.19 -2.37 -8.71
N GLU A 258 -25.33 -2.96 -9.07
CA GLU A 258 -25.71 -4.33 -8.67
C GLU A 258 -24.76 -5.38 -9.26
N GLY A 259 -24.41 -5.25 -10.55
CA GLY A 259 -23.42 -6.12 -11.18
C GLY A 259 -22.01 -5.91 -10.65
N VAL A 260 -21.62 -4.67 -10.35
CA VAL A 260 -20.34 -4.37 -9.70
C VAL A 260 -20.27 -5.04 -8.33
N LEU A 261 -21.32 -4.93 -7.51
CA LEU A 261 -21.39 -5.55 -6.19
C LEU A 261 -21.29 -7.07 -6.26
N ALA A 262 -22.05 -7.72 -7.15
CA ALA A 262 -22.02 -9.17 -7.30
C ALA A 262 -20.62 -9.70 -7.66
N HIS A 263 -19.89 -8.99 -8.52
CA HIS A 263 -18.50 -9.34 -8.82
C HIS A 263 -17.55 -8.98 -7.68
N ALA A 264 -17.75 -7.88 -6.95
CA ALA A 264 -16.95 -7.53 -5.78
C ALA A 264 -17.03 -8.62 -4.68
N GLU A 265 -18.25 -9.09 -4.36
CA GLU A 265 -18.47 -10.20 -3.42
C GLU A 265 -17.72 -11.46 -3.85
N ARG A 266 -17.86 -11.85 -5.11
CA ARG A 266 -17.16 -13.02 -5.68
C ARG A 266 -15.65 -12.90 -5.55
N LEU A 267 -15.07 -11.72 -5.81
CA LEU A 267 -13.63 -11.51 -5.73
C LEU A 267 -13.14 -11.51 -4.28
N LEU A 268 -13.90 -10.92 -3.37
CA LEU A 268 -13.59 -10.86 -1.94
C LEU A 268 -13.61 -12.27 -1.30
N ASP A 269 -14.55 -13.13 -1.70
CA ASP A 269 -14.68 -14.51 -1.20
C ASP A 269 -13.59 -15.46 -1.69
N ASP A 270 -12.96 -15.15 -2.81
CA ASP A 270 -11.87 -15.96 -3.39
C ASP A 270 -10.59 -15.90 -2.54
N GLU A 271 -9.85 -17.00 -2.48
CA GLU A 271 -8.57 -17.06 -1.73
C GLU A 271 -7.53 -16.05 -2.22
N ARG A 272 -7.63 -15.63 -3.49
CA ARG A 272 -6.79 -14.59 -4.09
C ARG A 272 -6.96 -13.21 -3.47
N SER A 273 -7.99 -12.96 -2.65
CA SER A 273 -8.13 -11.69 -1.92
C SER A 273 -7.17 -11.55 -0.74
N ARG A 274 -6.75 -12.67 -0.14
CA ARG A 274 -5.93 -12.67 1.09
C ARG A 274 -4.58 -11.96 0.93
N PRO A 275 -3.80 -12.17 -0.15
CA PRO A 275 -2.55 -11.43 -0.35
C PRO A 275 -2.74 -9.92 -0.44
N MET A 276 -3.86 -9.45 -1.00
CA MET A 276 -4.15 -8.04 -1.16
C MET A 276 -4.45 -7.37 0.20
N VAL A 277 -5.28 -8.02 1.02
CA VAL A 277 -5.52 -7.63 2.41
C VAL A 277 -4.21 -7.63 3.20
N ARG A 278 -3.36 -8.64 3.00
CA ARG A 278 -2.05 -8.74 3.65
C ARG A 278 -1.15 -7.55 3.28
N PHE A 279 -1.09 -7.22 1.99
CA PHE A 279 -0.34 -6.07 1.47
C PHE A 279 -0.84 -4.75 2.04
N PHE A 280 -2.16 -4.55 2.16
CA PHE A 280 -2.72 -3.36 2.82
C PHE A 280 -2.18 -3.22 4.25
N PHE A 281 -2.29 -4.28 5.06
CA PHE A 281 -1.85 -4.23 6.46
C PHE A 281 -0.33 -4.14 6.63
N ASP A 282 0.45 -4.73 5.72
CA ASP A 282 1.90 -4.54 5.72
C ASP A 282 2.30 -3.08 5.54
N ASN A 283 1.51 -2.28 4.83
CA ASN A 283 1.80 -0.86 4.60
C ASN A 283 1.14 0.05 5.64
N LEU A 284 -0.03 -0.33 6.18
CA LEU A 284 -0.70 0.42 7.24
C LEU A 284 0.01 0.28 8.59
N LEU A 285 0.43 -0.95 8.93
CA LEU A 285 0.95 -1.32 10.24
C LEU A 285 2.49 -1.43 10.20
N PRO A 286 3.20 -1.30 11.34
CA PRO A 286 4.66 -1.32 11.40
C PRO A 286 5.20 -2.76 11.38
N LEU A 287 4.73 -3.58 10.43
CA LEU A 287 5.07 -5.00 10.34
C LEU A 287 6.25 -5.25 9.40
N GLN A 288 6.46 -4.36 8.44
CA GLN A 288 7.58 -4.43 7.51
C GLN A 288 8.91 -4.28 8.24
N GLY A 289 9.88 -5.10 7.86
CA GLY A 289 11.24 -5.03 8.41
C GLY A 289 11.44 -5.71 9.76
N LEU A 290 10.41 -6.32 10.38
CA LEU A 290 10.56 -7.01 11.68
C LEU A 290 11.64 -8.11 11.63
N SER A 291 11.71 -8.90 10.56
CA SER A 291 12.76 -9.91 10.36
C SER A 291 14.17 -9.33 10.15
N GLN A 292 14.27 -8.05 9.77
CA GLN A 292 15.51 -7.32 9.52
C GLN A 292 15.87 -6.37 10.68
N LEU A 293 15.01 -6.28 11.70
CA LEU A 293 15.19 -5.37 12.83
C LEU A 293 16.40 -5.80 13.66
N GLU A 294 17.42 -4.94 13.70
CA GLU A 294 18.62 -5.19 14.50
C GLU A 294 18.40 -4.75 15.96
N ARG A 295 18.87 -5.60 16.88
CA ARG A 295 18.88 -5.36 18.32
C ARG A 295 20.22 -5.76 18.90
N ASP A 296 20.60 -5.12 20.00
CA ASP A 296 21.80 -5.53 20.75
C ASP A 296 21.60 -6.96 21.26
N PRO A 297 22.41 -7.93 20.81
CA PRO A 297 22.24 -9.34 21.16
C PRO A 297 22.58 -9.66 22.62
N VAL A 298 23.28 -8.76 23.32
CA VAL A 298 23.55 -8.89 24.76
C VAL A 298 22.33 -8.44 25.56
N ARG A 299 21.67 -7.36 25.14
CA ARG A 299 20.49 -6.82 25.83
C ARG A 299 19.21 -7.60 25.49
N TYR A 300 19.06 -8.00 24.23
CA TYR A 300 17.88 -8.67 23.70
C TYR A 300 18.23 -10.00 23.02
N PRO A 301 18.80 -10.99 23.75
CA PRO A 301 19.23 -12.26 23.17
C PRO A 301 18.09 -13.10 22.60
N ALA A 302 16.83 -12.81 22.98
CA ALA A 302 15.65 -13.48 22.47
C ALA A 302 15.26 -13.01 21.05
N TYR A 303 15.66 -11.80 20.64
CA TYR A 303 15.27 -11.28 19.34
C TYR A 303 16.09 -11.89 18.21
N THR A 304 15.41 -12.54 17.28
CA THR A 304 16.02 -13.18 16.10
C THR A 304 15.22 -12.83 14.85
N PRO A 305 15.81 -12.94 13.66
CA PRO A 305 15.06 -12.79 12.41
C PRO A 305 13.82 -13.70 12.34
N GLN A 306 13.91 -14.92 12.88
CA GLN A 306 12.78 -15.86 12.95
C GLN A 306 11.66 -15.35 13.87
N LEU A 307 12.01 -14.78 15.03
CA LEU A 307 11.01 -14.18 15.92
C LEU A 307 10.32 -13.00 15.24
N GLY A 308 11.07 -12.12 14.56
CA GLY A 308 10.50 -11.00 13.80
C GLY A 308 9.57 -11.46 12.68
N ALA A 309 9.92 -12.53 11.97
CA ALA A 309 9.03 -13.16 10.98
C ALA A 309 7.75 -13.72 11.63
N SER A 310 7.88 -14.35 12.80
CA SER A 310 6.75 -14.92 13.53
C SER A 310 5.80 -13.85 14.07
N MET A 311 6.33 -12.71 14.53
CA MET A 311 5.56 -11.55 14.96
C MET A 311 4.75 -10.91 13.82
N ARG A 312 5.34 -10.82 12.62
CA ARG A 312 4.60 -10.36 11.43
C ARG A 312 3.48 -11.33 11.06
N GLU A 313 3.77 -12.63 11.09
CA GLU A 313 2.80 -13.67 10.77
C GLU A 313 1.64 -13.70 11.78
N GLU A 314 1.89 -13.48 13.08
CA GLU A 314 0.86 -13.33 14.11
C GLU A 314 -0.22 -12.31 13.72
N ALA A 315 0.20 -11.10 13.35
CA ALA A 315 -0.70 -10.03 12.96
C ALA A 315 -1.55 -10.43 11.76
N HIS A 316 -0.93 -11.02 10.73
CA HIS A 316 -1.64 -11.43 9.54
C HIS A 316 -2.60 -12.60 9.78
N GLN A 317 -2.26 -13.56 10.63
CA GLN A 317 -3.14 -14.67 10.99
C GLN A 317 -4.36 -14.17 11.77
N LEU A 318 -4.15 -13.25 12.72
CA LEU A 318 -5.26 -12.60 13.41
C LEU A 318 -6.16 -11.89 12.42
N LEU A 319 -5.62 -10.99 11.60
CA LEU A 319 -6.41 -10.19 10.66
C LEU A 319 -7.12 -11.03 9.60
N ALA A 320 -6.46 -12.07 9.06
CA ALA A 320 -7.09 -12.99 8.13
C ALA A 320 -8.24 -13.77 8.79
N TYR A 321 -8.04 -14.26 10.02
CA TYR A 321 -9.11 -14.91 10.76
C TYR A 321 -10.26 -13.95 11.02
N GLU A 322 -10.01 -12.76 11.58
CA GLU A 322 -11.05 -11.77 11.88
C GLU A 322 -11.91 -11.43 10.66
N ILE A 323 -11.27 -11.24 9.50
CA ILE A 323 -11.96 -10.83 8.27
C ILE A 323 -12.71 -12.00 7.62
N PHE A 324 -12.13 -13.20 7.55
CA PHE A 324 -12.66 -14.28 6.71
C PHE A 324 -13.36 -15.41 7.45
N GLU A 325 -13.14 -15.55 8.76
CA GLU A 325 -13.64 -16.69 9.56
C GLU A 325 -14.28 -16.26 10.90
N GLY A 326 -13.85 -15.13 11.43
CA GLY A 326 -14.18 -14.61 12.75
C GLY A 326 -15.37 -13.65 12.77
N PRO A 327 -15.46 -12.82 13.81
CA PRO A 327 -16.52 -11.81 13.98
C PRO A 327 -16.66 -10.79 12.85
N GLY A 328 -15.60 -10.50 12.09
CA GLY A 328 -15.66 -9.61 10.92
C GLY A 328 -15.45 -8.11 11.21
N THR A 329 -15.35 -7.69 12.49
CA THR A 329 -15.31 -6.27 12.83
C THR A 329 -13.92 -5.75 13.18
N TRP A 330 -13.67 -4.47 12.89
CA TRP A 330 -12.41 -3.81 13.26
C TRP A 330 -12.25 -3.66 14.77
N THR A 331 -13.35 -3.44 15.50
CA THR A 331 -13.34 -3.42 16.97
C THR A 331 -12.92 -4.77 17.56
N ASP A 332 -13.41 -5.89 17.00
CA ASP A 332 -13.00 -7.23 17.44
C ASP A 332 -11.53 -7.51 17.13
N ALA A 333 -11.01 -7.11 15.96
CA ALA A 333 -9.58 -7.24 15.65
C ALA A 333 -8.67 -6.52 16.66
N LEU A 334 -9.10 -5.36 17.16
CA LEU A 334 -8.37 -4.59 18.16
C LEU A 334 -8.53 -5.12 19.59
N THR A 335 -9.53 -5.97 19.86
CA THR A 335 -9.85 -6.46 21.21
C THR A 335 -9.94 -7.97 21.35
N ALA A 336 -9.52 -8.72 20.33
CA ALA A 336 -9.60 -10.17 20.31
C ALA A 336 -8.94 -10.79 21.56
N PRO A 337 -9.65 -11.68 22.29
CA PRO A 337 -9.13 -12.34 23.50
C PRO A 337 -8.25 -13.55 23.15
N TYR A 338 -7.74 -13.63 21.92
CA TYR A 338 -6.89 -14.70 21.42
C TYR A 338 -5.84 -14.14 20.47
N THR A 339 -4.84 -14.96 20.16
CA THR A 339 -3.86 -14.66 19.11
C THR A 339 -3.44 -15.95 18.41
N PHE A 340 -2.56 -15.84 17.42
CA PHE A 340 -2.03 -16.96 16.65
C PHE A 340 -0.51 -17.02 16.85
N VAL A 341 -0.01 -18.17 17.31
CA VAL A 341 1.43 -18.34 17.60
C VAL A 341 1.96 -19.65 17.01
N ASP A 342 3.19 -19.61 16.51
CA ASP A 342 4.03 -20.79 16.31
C ASP A 342 4.82 -21.10 17.61
N ALA A 343 5.66 -22.14 17.60
CA ALA A 343 6.49 -22.46 18.77
C ALA A 343 7.47 -21.33 19.15
N THR A 344 7.99 -20.57 18.17
CA THR A 344 8.94 -19.48 18.42
C THR A 344 8.27 -18.37 19.23
N LEU A 345 7.11 -17.90 18.75
CA LEU A 345 6.39 -16.81 19.37
C LEU A 345 5.71 -17.24 20.67
N ALA A 346 5.21 -18.48 20.75
CA ALA A 346 4.69 -19.03 21.99
C ALA A 346 5.74 -19.03 23.11
N ALA A 347 6.98 -19.43 22.81
CA ALA A 347 8.08 -19.37 23.77
C ALA A 347 8.41 -17.93 24.20
N PHE A 348 8.34 -16.97 23.27
CA PHE A 348 8.53 -15.54 23.58
C PHE A 348 7.43 -14.99 24.50
N TYR A 349 6.19 -15.43 24.33
CA TYR A 349 5.05 -15.05 25.18
C TYR A 349 4.91 -15.86 26.47
N GLY A 350 5.67 -16.95 26.62
CA GLY A 350 5.53 -17.86 27.76
C GLY A 350 4.27 -18.75 27.68
N ILE A 351 3.75 -19.00 26.48
CA ILE A 351 2.59 -19.86 26.23
C ILE A 351 3.07 -21.31 26.11
N GLU A 352 2.59 -22.18 26.99
CA GLU A 352 2.91 -23.61 26.98
C GLU A 352 2.04 -24.40 26.00
N GLY A 353 2.54 -25.55 25.52
CA GLY A 353 1.75 -26.52 24.75
C GLY A 353 1.73 -26.31 23.23
N VAL A 354 2.29 -25.22 22.71
CA VAL A 354 2.45 -24.97 21.27
C VAL A 354 3.78 -25.55 20.78
N THR A 355 3.75 -26.30 19.68
CA THR A 355 4.94 -26.95 19.10
C THR A 355 4.93 -26.88 17.57
N GLY A 356 6.12 -26.80 16.96
CA GLY A 356 6.29 -26.73 15.51
C GLY A 356 6.07 -25.34 14.94
N ASP A 357 6.20 -25.23 13.62
CA ASP A 357 6.21 -23.96 12.89
C ASP A 357 4.80 -23.50 12.44
N ALA A 358 3.79 -24.37 12.62
CA ALA A 358 2.42 -24.04 12.28
C ALA A 358 1.79 -23.13 13.34
N PHE A 359 1.18 -22.04 12.90
CA PHE A 359 0.46 -21.11 13.77
C PHE A 359 -0.81 -21.76 14.33
N GLN A 360 -1.02 -21.61 15.62
CA GLN A 360 -2.17 -22.13 16.35
C GLN A 360 -2.90 -21.00 17.05
N LYS A 361 -4.22 -20.99 16.96
CA LYS A 361 -5.07 -20.07 17.72
C LYS A 361 -5.01 -20.42 19.21
N VAL A 362 -4.66 -19.45 20.05
CA VAL A 362 -4.55 -19.60 21.51
C VAL A 362 -5.29 -18.48 22.22
N GLU A 363 -6.06 -18.83 23.25
CA GLU A 363 -6.72 -17.85 24.11
C GLU A 363 -5.69 -17.08 24.95
N GLN A 364 -5.95 -15.78 25.14
CA GLN A 364 -5.19 -14.88 25.99
C GLN A 364 -6.02 -14.56 27.23
N ASP A 365 -5.38 -14.42 28.39
CA ASP A 365 -6.07 -14.05 29.63
C ASP A 365 -6.44 -12.55 29.70
N GLY A 366 -5.97 -11.75 28.73
CA GLY A 366 -6.25 -10.33 28.64
C GLY A 366 -5.47 -9.46 29.63
N THR A 367 -4.48 -10.02 30.34
CA THR A 367 -3.71 -9.28 31.36
C THR A 367 -2.53 -8.51 30.77
N GLN A 368 -1.81 -9.12 29.82
CA GLN A 368 -0.63 -8.54 29.19
C GLN A 368 -0.81 -8.30 27.69
N ARG A 369 -1.77 -8.96 27.04
CA ARG A 369 -2.05 -8.80 25.61
C ARG A 369 -3.55 -8.91 25.34
N LEU A 370 -4.02 -8.11 24.40
CA LEU A 370 -5.39 -8.02 23.90
C LEU A 370 -5.35 -7.49 22.47
N GLY A 371 -5.91 -8.26 21.53
CA GLY A 371 -6.04 -7.89 20.12
C GLY A 371 -4.74 -7.46 19.43
N LEU A 372 -4.90 -6.78 18.29
CA LEU A 372 -3.80 -6.40 17.40
C LEU A 372 -2.79 -5.45 18.06
N LEU A 373 -3.25 -4.38 18.73
CA LEU A 373 -2.39 -3.27 19.16
C LEU A 373 -1.26 -3.68 20.12
N THR A 374 -1.50 -4.74 20.89
CA THR A 374 -0.59 -5.21 21.95
C THR A 374 0.28 -6.39 21.54
N GLN A 375 0.19 -6.82 20.28
CA GLN A 375 1.09 -7.82 19.72
C GLN A 375 2.52 -7.29 19.72
N ALA A 376 3.49 -8.17 19.94
CA ALA A 376 4.88 -7.74 20.05
C ALA A 376 5.43 -7.17 18.73
N GLY A 377 4.94 -7.65 17.58
CA GLY A 377 5.27 -7.07 16.27
C GLY A 377 4.87 -5.61 16.15
N MET A 378 3.65 -5.26 16.56
CA MET A 378 3.14 -3.89 16.55
C MET A 378 3.99 -2.96 17.41
N VAL A 379 4.38 -3.44 18.60
CA VAL A 379 5.13 -2.64 19.56
C VAL A 379 6.62 -2.53 19.20
N ALA A 380 7.24 -3.59 18.70
CA ALA A 380 8.64 -3.61 18.29
C ALA A 380 8.87 -2.87 16.97
N GLY A 381 7.91 -2.94 16.05
CA GLY A 381 8.01 -2.32 14.72
C GLY A 381 8.02 -0.79 14.72
N THR A 382 7.51 -0.15 15.78
CA THR A 382 7.51 1.31 15.92
C THR A 382 8.85 1.90 16.35
N ILE A 383 9.88 1.07 16.61
CA ILE A 383 11.15 1.55 17.16
C ILE A 383 12.35 0.85 16.52
N HIS A 384 13.30 1.63 16.02
CA HIS A 384 14.54 1.12 15.41
C HIS A 384 15.75 1.13 16.36
N SER A 385 15.58 1.60 17.61
CA SER A 385 16.64 1.64 18.62
C SER A 385 16.48 0.54 19.67
N ASN A 386 17.49 0.38 20.52
CA ASN A 386 17.44 -0.53 21.68
C ASN A 386 16.62 0.03 22.87
N GLU A 387 16.02 1.21 22.71
CA GLU A 387 15.30 1.93 23.75
C GLU A 387 13.84 2.12 23.33
N THR A 388 12.93 2.13 24.30
CA THR A 388 11.54 2.49 24.03
C THR A 388 11.43 3.97 23.68
N ASN A 389 10.47 4.29 22.81
CA ASN A 389 10.16 5.65 22.42
C ASN A 389 8.64 5.87 22.42
N PRO A 390 8.07 6.41 23.51
CA PRO A 390 6.63 6.65 23.60
C PRO A 390 6.14 7.66 22.55
N VAL A 391 6.97 8.62 22.15
CA VAL A 391 6.61 9.62 21.12
C VAL A 391 6.26 8.93 19.80
N VAL A 392 7.11 7.99 19.36
CA VAL A 392 6.92 7.27 18.08
C VAL A 392 5.77 6.26 18.17
N ARG A 393 5.65 5.55 19.30
CA ARG A 393 4.54 4.63 19.55
C ARG A 393 3.19 5.35 19.52
N GLY A 394 3.10 6.48 20.23
CA GLY A 394 1.90 7.30 20.30
C GLY A 394 1.58 7.98 18.98
N SER A 395 2.59 8.52 18.28
CA SER A 395 2.37 9.16 16.98
C SER A 395 1.87 8.18 15.93
N PHE A 396 2.36 6.94 15.93
CA PHE A 396 1.83 5.87 15.08
C PHE A 396 0.33 5.69 15.31
N ILE A 397 -0.11 5.48 16.56
CA ILE A 397 -1.53 5.25 16.87
C ILE A 397 -2.38 6.47 16.46
N VAL A 398 -1.95 7.67 16.85
CA VAL A 398 -2.71 8.91 16.61
C VAL A 398 -2.82 9.22 15.12
N GLN A 399 -1.75 9.05 14.34
CA GLN A 399 -1.76 9.37 12.91
C GLN A 399 -2.33 8.23 12.05
N LYS A 400 -1.93 6.98 12.31
CA LYS A 400 -2.28 5.84 11.44
C LYS A 400 -3.58 5.14 11.84
N LEU A 401 -3.94 5.15 13.12
CA LEU A 401 -5.17 4.49 13.59
C LEU A 401 -6.30 5.47 13.90
N MET A 402 -6.01 6.75 14.17
CA MET A 402 -7.02 7.77 14.46
C MET A 402 -7.07 8.91 13.43
N CYS A 403 -6.17 8.92 12.44
CA CYS A 403 -6.10 9.92 11.37
C CYS A 403 -6.03 11.36 11.88
N LYS A 404 -5.44 11.57 13.07
CA LYS A 404 -5.27 12.89 13.65
C LYS A 404 -3.92 13.46 13.25
N ALA A 405 -3.97 14.60 12.57
CA ALA A 405 -2.77 15.37 12.25
C ALA A 405 -2.06 15.81 13.54
N ILE A 406 -0.75 15.55 13.60
CA ILE A 406 0.12 16.11 14.63
C ILE A 406 0.87 17.27 13.98
N PRO A 407 0.75 18.50 14.51
CA PRO A 407 1.45 19.64 13.92
C PRO A 407 2.96 19.39 13.94
N LEU A 408 3.63 19.64 12.81
CA LEU A 408 5.07 19.53 12.74
C LEU A 408 5.71 20.73 13.46
N PRO A 409 6.79 20.52 14.24
CA PRO A 409 7.55 21.64 14.79
C PRO A 409 8.15 22.48 13.65
N THR A 410 8.10 23.81 13.76
CA THR A 410 8.60 24.76 12.75
C THR A 410 9.70 25.66 13.31
N GLY A 411 10.58 26.18 12.44
CA GLY A 411 11.60 27.17 12.81
C GLY A 411 12.61 26.66 13.85
N ASP A 412 13.04 27.55 14.76
CA ASP A 412 14.04 27.26 15.80
C ASP A 412 13.67 26.10 16.74
N VAL A 413 12.41 25.66 16.76
CA VAL A 413 11.95 24.50 17.55
C VAL A 413 12.59 23.21 17.04
N LEU A 414 12.73 23.04 15.71
CA LEU A 414 13.36 21.87 15.11
C LEU A 414 14.82 21.72 15.57
N ASP A 415 15.54 22.83 15.66
CA ASP A 415 16.95 22.87 16.08
C ASP A 415 17.15 22.61 17.59
N GLN A 416 16.07 22.70 18.37
CA GLN A 416 16.07 22.46 19.82
C GLN A 416 15.63 21.04 20.20
N VAL A 417 15.09 20.25 19.27
CA VAL A 417 14.69 18.86 19.54
C VAL A 417 15.94 18.02 19.81
N LYS A 418 16.18 17.71 21.09
CA LYS A 418 17.15 16.71 21.51
C LYS A 418 16.42 15.51 22.11
N PRO A 419 16.68 14.28 21.63
CA PRO A 419 16.14 13.11 22.28
C PRO A 419 16.62 13.08 23.75
N PRO A 420 15.74 12.75 24.70
CA PRO A 420 16.15 12.64 26.09
C PRO A 420 17.22 11.55 26.25
N ASP A 421 18.15 11.74 27.19
CA ASP A 421 19.24 10.79 27.43
C ASP A 421 18.67 9.43 27.87
N PRO A 422 18.79 8.36 27.06
CA PRO A 422 18.27 7.05 27.41
C PRO A 422 19.03 6.40 28.56
N TYR A 423 20.23 6.86 28.88
CA TYR A 423 21.08 6.31 29.96
C TYR A 423 20.97 7.08 31.28
N SER A 424 20.00 7.99 31.39
CA SER A 424 19.75 8.80 32.59
C SER A 424 19.40 7.97 33.84
N GLY A 425 18.96 6.72 33.67
CA GLY A 425 18.40 5.90 34.75
C GLY A 425 16.95 6.26 35.10
N ASP A 426 16.42 7.34 34.53
CA ASP A 426 15.02 7.78 34.62
C ASP A 426 14.10 6.84 33.83
N THR A 427 12.81 6.77 34.18
CA THR A 427 11.80 6.09 33.36
C THR A 427 11.51 6.86 32.06
N ALA A 428 10.91 6.23 31.06
CA ALA A 428 10.45 6.92 29.86
C ALA A 428 9.49 8.06 30.19
N ARG A 429 8.60 7.88 31.18
CA ARG A 429 7.71 8.94 31.65
C ARG A 429 8.50 10.15 32.19
N ASP A 430 9.53 9.92 32.98
CA ASP A 430 10.34 11.01 33.54
C ASP A 430 11.23 11.68 32.47
N ARG A 431 11.74 10.89 31.53
CA ARG A 431 12.55 11.38 30.39
C ARG A 431 11.74 12.29 29.47
N PHE A 432 10.58 11.82 29.01
CA PHE A 432 9.73 12.52 28.05
C PHE A 432 8.76 13.52 28.69
N GLY A 433 8.44 13.36 29.98
CA GLY A 433 7.63 14.32 30.73
C GLY A 433 8.24 15.72 30.81
N LYS A 434 9.57 15.85 30.64
CA LYS A 434 10.27 17.14 30.52
C LYS A 434 9.83 17.91 29.27
N HIS A 435 9.65 17.23 28.14
CA HIS A 435 9.17 17.83 26.88
C HIS A 435 7.70 18.24 26.99
N SER A 436 6.87 17.41 27.62
CA SER A 436 5.46 17.73 27.88
C SER A 436 5.25 18.93 28.82
N GLN A 437 6.26 19.34 29.59
CA GLN A 437 6.24 20.52 30.46
C GLN A 437 6.82 21.78 29.81
N ASP A 438 7.57 21.63 28.72
CA ASP A 438 8.13 22.75 27.98
C ASP A 438 7.04 23.39 27.10
N PRO A 439 6.76 24.71 27.24
CA PRO A 439 5.71 25.38 26.46
C PRO A 439 5.87 25.24 24.94
N VAL A 440 7.10 25.08 24.45
CA VAL A 440 7.43 24.92 23.03
C VAL A 440 7.12 23.51 22.55
N CYS A 441 7.42 22.48 23.36
CA CYS A 441 7.24 21.08 22.96
C CYS A 441 5.84 20.52 23.30
N ALA A 442 5.19 21.05 24.35
CA ALA A 442 3.91 20.54 24.85
C ALA A 442 2.78 20.55 23.80
N GLY A 443 2.80 21.51 22.87
CA GLY A 443 1.77 21.64 21.83
C GLY A 443 1.62 20.39 20.95
N CYS A 444 2.73 19.72 20.64
CA CYS A 444 2.74 18.49 19.87
C CYS A 444 2.69 17.26 20.77
N HIS A 445 3.48 17.24 21.85
CA HIS A 445 3.62 16.09 22.75
C HIS A 445 2.32 15.68 23.45
N ARG A 446 1.41 16.63 23.72
CA ARG A 446 0.07 16.33 24.28
C ARG A 446 -0.74 15.31 23.48
N PHE A 447 -0.46 15.15 22.19
CA PHE A 447 -1.18 14.21 21.34
C PHE A 447 -0.63 12.78 21.47
N MET A 448 0.69 12.64 21.51
CA MET A 448 1.36 11.34 21.37
C MET A 448 1.88 10.76 22.69
N ASP A 449 2.38 11.59 23.61
CA ASP A 449 3.00 11.11 24.85
C ASP A 449 2.01 10.30 25.71
N PRO A 450 0.77 10.76 25.99
CA PRO A 450 -0.16 9.99 26.83
C PRO A 450 -0.50 8.62 26.25
N VAL A 451 -0.61 8.52 24.92
CA VAL A 451 -0.92 7.28 24.20
C VAL A 451 0.29 6.34 24.20
N GLY A 452 1.47 6.86 23.87
CA GLY A 452 2.69 6.06 23.81
C GLY A 452 3.18 5.58 25.18
N LEU A 453 3.04 6.41 26.22
CA LEU A 453 3.41 6.05 27.59
C LEU A 453 2.57 4.90 28.16
N ALA A 454 1.35 4.68 27.64
CA ALA A 454 0.53 3.53 27.98
C ALA A 454 1.15 2.20 27.57
N LEU A 455 2.02 2.20 26.56
CA LEU A 455 2.68 1.03 26.02
C LEU A 455 4.03 0.75 26.70
N GLU A 456 4.43 1.52 27.71
CA GLU A 456 5.76 1.36 28.33
C GLU A 456 5.90 0.09 29.16
N ASN A 457 4.80 -0.59 29.46
CA ASN A 457 4.82 -1.99 29.95
C ASN A 457 5.38 -2.98 28.93
N TYR A 458 5.68 -2.56 27.70
CA TYR A 458 6.43 -3.36 26.74
C TYR A 458 7.80 -2.74 26.48
N ASP A 459 8.85 -3.57 26.53
CA ASP A 459 10.21 -3.17 26.19
C ASP A 459 10.42 -2.97 24.67
N ALA A 460 11.69 -2.82 24.26
CA ALA A 460 12.02 -2.52 22.87
C ALA A 460 11.76 -3.68 21.88
N ILE A 461 11.47 -4.89 22.36
CA ILE A 461 11.14 -6.06 21.55
C ILE A 461 9.72 -6.57 21.82
N GLY A 462 8.91 -5.81 22.56
CA GLY A 462 7.52 -6.13 22.86
C GLY A 462 7.35 -7.10 24.03
N GLN A 463 8.38 -7.34 24.85
CA GLN A 463 8.28 -8.17 26.06
C GLN A 463 7.69 -7.38 27.22
N TRP A 464 6.82 -8.02 28.02
CA TRP A 464 6.18 -7.37 29.16
C TRP A 464 7.19 -7.04 30.27
N ARG A 465 7.00 -5.88 30.90
CA ARG A 465 7.72 -5.41 32.09
C ARG A 465 6.81 -4.58 33.00
N ASP A 466 6.99 -4.75 34.31
CA ASP A 466 6.33 -3.91 35.32
C ASP A 466 7.21 -2.74 35.79
N ARG A 467 8.51 -2.82 35.47
CA ARG A 467 9.52 -1.85 35.91
C ARG A 467 10.47 -1.46 34.79
N GLU A 468 10.92 -0.22 34.84
CA GLU A 468 12.04 0.31 34.07
C GLU A 468 13.04 0.91 35.06
N ASN A 469 14.32 0.50 34.97
CA ASN A 469 15.38 0.98 35.88
C ASN A 469 14.99 0.85 37.38
N ASP A 470 14.39 -0.29 37.75
CA ASP A 470 13.84 -0.58 39.08
C ASP A 470 12.69 0.33 39.56
N VAL A 471 12.16 1.21 38.70
CA VAL A 471 10.98 2.05 38.99
C VAL A 471 9.72 1.42 38.40
N VAL A 472 8.62 1.42 39.16
CA VAL A 472 7.31 0.92 38.67
C VAL A 472 6.83 1.83 37.54
N ILE A 473 6.42 1.22 36.44
CA ILE A 473 5.90 1.94 35.28
C ILE A 473 4.53 2.53 35.62
N ASP A 474 4.38 3.84 35.41
CA ASP A 474 3.08 4.52 35.37
C ASP A 474 2.64 4.55 33.90
N ALA A 475 1.60 3.78 33.56
CA ALA A 475 1.11 3.62 32.20
C ALA A 475 -0.22 4.35 31.96
N ARG A 476 -0.58 5.29 32.85
CA ARG A 476 -1.80 6.08 32.69
C ARG A 476 -1.70 7.07 31.55
N GLY A 477 -2.78 7.24 30.81
CA GLY A 477 -2.87 8.20 29.72
C GLY A 477 -4.30 8.56 29.36
N GLU A 478 -4.45 9.32 28.29
CA GLU A 478 -5.70 9.79 27.72
C GLU A 478 -5.62 9.76 26.19
N LEU A 479 -6.76 9.65 25.52
CA LEU A 479 -6.83 9.72 24.06
C LEU A 479 -7.09 11.17 23.63
N PRO A 480 -6.35 11.73 22.67
CA PRO A 480 -6.57 13.10 22.23
C PRO A 480 -7.99 13.28 21.70
N GLY A 481 -8.72 14.25 22.25
CA GLY A 481 -10.08 14.59 21.82
C GLY A 481 -11.16 13.57 22.23
N ILE A 482 -10.87 12.67 23.16
CA ILE A 482 -11.84 11.73 23.73
C ILE A 482 -11.78 11.87 25.25
N GLU A 483 -12.93 12.09 25.89
CA GLU A 483 -12.99 12.24 27.35
C GLU A 483 -12.69 10.90 28.06
N GLY A 484 -11.87 10.96 29.10
CA GLY A 484 -11.56 9.83 29.96
C GLY A 484 -10.07 9.51 30.01
N THR A 485 -9.71 8.57 30.88
CA THR A 485 -8.34 8.09 31.07
C THR A 485 -8.32 6.57 31.00
N PHE A 486 -7.19 6.01 30.61
CA PHE A 486 -6.91 4.57 30.67
C PHE A 486 -5.63 4.33 31.50
N ASP A 487 -5.50 3.12 32.05
CA ASP A 487 -4.29 2.65 32.71
C ASP A 487 -3.71 1.44 31.99
N GLY A 488 -2.64 1.67 31.24
CA GLY A 488 -1.90 0.63 30.56
C GLY A 488 -2.45 0.20 29.20
N PRO A 489 -1.77 -0.77 28.58
CA PRO A 489 -1.96 -1.10 27.16
C PRO A 489 -3.31 -1.76 26.86
N ILE A 490 -3.86 -2.50 27.82
CA ILE A 490 -5.14 -3.22 27.64
C ILE A 490 -6.32 -2.25 27.64
N GLU A 491 -6.33 -1.28 28.56
CA GLU A 491 -7.36 -0.25 28.59
C GLU A 491 -7.21 0.71 27.39
N LEU A 492 -5.98 1.03 26.98
CA LEU A 492 -5.72 1.75 25.73
C LEU A 492 -6.32 1.02 24.52
N ALA A 493 -6.08 -0.29 24.37
CA ALA A 493 -6.61 -1.07 23.25
C ALA A 493 -8.15 -1.01 23.18
N ARG A 494 -8.83 -1.12 24.33
CA ARG A 494 -10.30 -0.97 24.39
C ARG A 494 -10.75 0.45 24.07
N ALA A 495 -10.04 1.47 24.57
CA ALA A 495 -10.35 2.87 24.30
C ALA A 495 -10.23 3.20 22.80
N ILE A 496 -9.16 2.72 22.15
CA ILE A 496 -8.96 2.87 20.70
C ILE A 496 -10.03 2.12 19.92
N ALA A 497 -10.35 0.89 20.30
CA ALA A 497 -11.34 0.06 19.61
C ALA A 497 -12.78 0.59 19.69
N GLY A 498 -13.12 1.30 20.78
CA GLY A 498 -14.42 1.93 20.97
C GLY A 498 -14.51 3.37 20.47
N ALA A 499 -13.42 3.94 19.95
CA ALA A 499 -13.41 5.31 19.45
C ALA A 499 -13.91 5.38 18.00
N GLU A 500 -14.94 6.18 17.76
CA GLU A 500 -15.46 6.44 16.40
C GLU A 500 -14.36 6.96 15.46
N ALA A 501 -13.47 7.84 15.96
CA ALA A 501 -12.31 8.34 15.20
C ALA A 501 -11.38 7.22 14.69
N THR A 502 -11.31 6.08 15.39
CA THR A 502 -10.54 4.92 14.95
C THR A 502 -11.25 4.17 13.81
N GLN A 503 -12.58 4.09 13.90
CA GLN A 503 -13.42 3.41 12.91
C GLN A 503 -13.43 4.22 11.60
N THR A 504 -13.67 5.53 11.68
CA THR A 504 -13.66 6.42 10.52
C THR A 504 -12.28 6.51 9.88
N CYS A 505 -11.21 6.52 10.69
CA CYS A 505 -9.85 6.46 10.16
C CYS A 505 -9.58 5.17 9.39
N PHE A 506 -10.05 4.01 9.88
CA PHE A 506 -9.88 2.75 9.16
C PHE A 506 -10.59 2.77 7.79
N ALA A 507 -11.79 3.35 7.71
CA ALA A 507 -12.48 3.58 6.43
C ALA A 507 -11.68 4.52 5.50
N HIS A 508 -11.15 5.62 6.03
CA HIS A 508 -10.30 6.56 5.29
C HIS A 508 -9.02 5.90 4.73
N GLN A 509 -8.33 5.07 5.53
CA GLN A 509 -7.13 4.35 5.12
C GLN A 509 -7.43 3.39 3.95
N TRP A 510 -8.54 2.66 4.04
CA TRP A 510 -8.99 1.77 2.97
C TRP A 510 -9.41 2.53 1.71
N ALA A 511 -10.10 3.66 1.83
CA ALA A 511 -10.48 4.50 0.69
C ALA A 511 -9.26 5.09 -0.02
N SER A 512 -8.32 5.66 0.74
CA SER A 512 -7.03 6.16 0.21
C SER A 512 -6.24 5.08 -0.51
N PHE A 513 -6.22 3.88 0.06
CA PHE A 513 -5.59 2.71 -0.55
C PHE A 513 -6.30 2.26 -1.84
N ALA A 514 -7.62 2.08 -1.78
CA ALA A 514 -8.44 1.55 -2.86
C ALA A 514 -8.38 2.46 -4.10
N TYR A 515 -8.53 3.77 -3.88
CA TYR A 515 -8.52 4.76 -4.96
C TYR A 515 -7.09 5.15 -5.37
N GLY A 516 -6.07 4.83 -4.57
CA GLY A 516 -4.65 5.01 -4.91
C GLY A 516 -4.28 6.48 -5.06
N ARG A 517 -4.80 7.30 -4.15
CA ARG A 517 -4.54 8.72 -4.05
C ARG A 517 -4.77 9.17 -2.62
N THR A 518 -4.16 10.30 -2.26
CA THR A 518 -4.58 11.04 -1.07
C THR A 518 -5.95 11.66 -1.32
N LEU A 519 -6.89 11.45 -0.39
CA LEU A 519 -8.23 12.04 -0.48
C LEU A 519 -8.18 13.52 -0.12
N ASP A 520 -8.97 14.34 -0.82
CA ASP A 520 -9.03 15.78 -0.65
C ASP A 520 -10.48 16.28 -0.49
N ASP A 521 -10.68 17.59 -0.51
CA ASP A 521 -11.99 18.20 -0.28
C ASP A 521 -13.06 17.73 -1.30
N ASP A 522 -12.67 17.30 -2.50
CA ASP A 522 -13.61 16.76 -3.50
C ASP A 522 -14.16 15.38 -3.11
N ASP A 523 -13.52 14.70 -2.15
CA ASP A 523 -13.92 13.39 -1.64
C ASP A 523 -14.81 13.44 -0.40
N ALA A 524 -15.07 14.63 0.14
CA ALA A 524 -15.76 14.77 1.44
C ALA A 524 -17.07 13.97 1.53
N CYS A 525 -17.83 13.87 0.43
CA CYS A 525 -19.05 13.06 0.38
C CYS A 525 -18.77 11.56 0.38
N THR A 526 -17.75 11.10 -0.37
CA THR A 526 -17.32 9.70 -0.37
C THR A 526 -16.82 9.29 1.02
N GLU A 527 -15.99 10.13 1.65
CA GLU A 527 -15.46 9.87 2.98
C GLU A 527 -16.57 9.84 4.05
N SER A 528 -17.48 10.82 4.04
CA SER A 528 -18.59 10.86 4.99
C SER A 528 -19.49 9.63 4.84
N HIS A 529 -19.90 9.28 3.62
CA HIS A 529 -20.78 8.14 3.40
C HIS A 529 -20.13 6.80 3.81
N LEU A 530 -18.84 6.60 3.47
CA LEU A 530 -18.11 5.39 3.87
C LEU A 530 -17.93 5.30 5.39
N ALA A 531 -17.57 6.42 6.03
CA ALA A 531 -17.42 6.48 7.48
C ALA A 531 -18.74 6.16 8.20
N ASP A 532 -19.84 6.79 7.79
CA ASP A 532 -21.17 6.58 8.37
C ASP A 532 -21.64 5.14 8.16
N ALA A 533 -21.49 4.60 6.96
CA ALA A 533 -21.86 3.21 6.64
C ALA A 533 -21.04 2.21 7.46
N PHE A 534 -19.73 2.44 7.61
CA PHE A 534 -18.85 1.58 8.37
C PHE A 534 -19.15 1.62 9.88
N VAL A 535 -19.43 2.79 10.45
CA VAL A 535 -19.85 2.90 11.86
C VAL A 535 -21.21 2.21 12.05
N ALA A 536 -22.17 2.44 11.14
CA ALA A 536 -23.51 1.87 11.20
C ALA A 536 -23.53 0.33 11.05
N SER A 537 -22.57 -0.25 10.32
CA SER A 537 -22.42 -1.70 10.19
C SER A 537 -21.82 -2.37 11.43
N GLY A 538 -21.42 -1.59 12.46
CA GLY A 538 -20.66 -2.10 13.59
C GLY A 538 -19.18 -2.31 13.26
N SER A 539 -18.65 -1.56 12.29
CA SER A 539 -17.28 -1.65 11.79
C SER A 539 -16.96 -2.98 11.10
N ASP A 540 -17.91 -3.51 10.32
CA ASP A 540 -17.72 -4.73 9.51
C ASP A 540 -16.73 -4.46 8.35
N ILE A 541 -15.59 -5.14 8.40
CA ILE A 541 -14.47 -4.93 7.48
C ILE A 541 -14.83 -5.41 6.07
N ARG A 542 -15.57 -6.51 5.93
CA ARG A 542 -15.95 -7.04 4.61
C ARG A 542 -16.96 -6.12 3.95
N GLN A 543 -17.94 -5.63 4.73
CA GLN A 543 -18.91 -4.66 4.24
C GLN A 543 -18.22 -3.39 3.76
N LEU A 544 -17.24 -2.84 4.51
CA LEU A 544 -16.45 -1.69 4.07
C LEU A 544 -15.79 -1.93 2.71
N LEU A 545 -15.17 -3.11 2.51
CA LEU A 545 -14.52 -3.45 1.24
C LEU A 545 -15.50 -3.51 0.06
N LEU A 546 -16.75 -3.92 0.30
CA LEU A 546 -17.81 -3.89 -0.70
C LEU A 546 -18.34 -2.48 -0.92
N ASP A 547 -18.55 -1.70 0.15
CA ASP A 547 -19.04 -0.32 0.10
C ASP A 547 -18.09 0.59 -0.70
N LEU A 548 -16.77 0.36 -0.63
CA LEU A 548 -15.78 1.04 -1.47
C LEU A 548 -16.10 0.95 -2.96
N THR A 549 -16.74 -0.14 -3.42
CA THR A 549 -17.10 -0.36 -4.82
C THR A 549 -18.41 0.32 -5.23
N GLN A 550 -19.13 0.85 -4.25
CA GLN A 550 -20.46 1.45 -4.41
C GLN A 550 -20.43 2.97 -4.26
N THR A 551 -19.25 3.57 -4.08
CA THR A 551 -19.09 5.02 -4.01
C THR A 551 -19.07 5.64 -5.40
N ASP A 552 -19.37 6.94 -5.46
CA ASP A 552 -19.25 7.69 -6.71
C ASP A 552 -17.81 7.67 -7.24
N ALA A 553 -16.81 7.72 -6.35
CA ALA A 553 -15.39 7.63 -6.73
C ALA A 553 -15.03 6.32 -7.45
N PHE A 554 -15.73 5.23 -7.13
CA PHE A 554 -15.53 3.94 -7.79
C PHE A 554 -16.41 3.74 -9.02
N LEU A 555 -17.64 4.27 -9.01
CA LEU A 555 -18.61 4.07 -10.09
C LEU A 555 -18.49 5.09 -11.23
N TYR A 556 -17.92 6.26 -10.97
CA TYR A 556 -17.85 7.36 -11.91
C TYR A 556 -16.42 7.93 -12.05
N LEU A 557 -16.27 8.82 -13.04
CA LEU A 557 -15.05 9.57 -13.32
C LEU A 557 -15.36 11.07 -13.31
N PRO A 558 -14.41 11.93 -12.87
CA PRO A 558 -14.58 13.37 -12.98
C PRO A 558 -14.69 13.77 -14.46
N ARG A 559 -15.63 14.67 -14.76
CA ARG A 559 -15.63 15.33 -16.06
C ARG A 559 -14.52 16.37 -16.08
N ALA A 560 -13.79 16.47 -17.19
CA ALA A 560 -12.92 17.62 -17.43
C ALA A 560 -13.78 18.89 -17.28
N SER A 561 -13.38 19.80 -16.39
CA SER A 561 -14.01 21.11 -16.31
C SER A 561 -13.82 21.82 -17.65
N GLU A 562 -14.83 22.55 -18.13
CA GLU A 562 -14.70 23.37 -19.35
C GLU A 562 -13.68 24.52 -19.18
N GLU A 563 -13.03 24.65 -18.01
CA GLU A 563 -12.21 25.80 -17.61
C GLU A 563 -10.70 25.54 -17.52
N ASP A 564 -10.20 24.31 -17.72
CA ASP A 564 -8.74 24.05 -17.77
C ASP A 564 -8.28 23.64 -19.19
N PRO A 565 -7.68 24.56 -19.97
CA PRO A 565 -7.20 24.30 -21.34
C PRO A 565 -5.86 23.56 -21.45
#